data_AF-A0A5C1Y4R4-F1
#
_entry.id   AF-A0A5C1Y4R4-F1
#
_cell.length_a   1.000
_cell.length_b   1.000
_cell.length_c   1.000
_cell.angle_alpha   90.00
_cell.angle_beta   90.00
_cell.angle_gamma   90.00
#
_symmetry.space_group_name_H-M   'P 1'
#
loop_
_entity.id
_entity.type
_entity.pdbx_description
1 polymer ?
#
loop_
_entity_poly.entity_id
_entity_poly.type
_entity_poly.pdbx_seq_one_letter_code
_entity_poly.pdbx_strand_id
1 'polypeptide(L)'
;MPADPLELDRLRARLAELHQLYRSAQRRAADPPLIGAESWRGPAYAAYAVAAEHLGTRLHEVLDDLAGATAIARAELLHALA
;
A
#
# COMPACT_ATOMS: atom_id res chain seq x y z
N MET A 1 28.23 -16.98 -0.27
CA MET A 1 28.96 -15.90 -1.00
C MET A 1 28.42 -14.60 -0.43
N PRO A 2 29.24 -13.73 0.16
CA PRO A 2 28.74 -12.44 0.63
C PRO A 2 28.13 -11.69 -0.56
N ALA A 3 26.95 -11.11 -0.37
CA ALA A 3 26.27 -10.34 -1.42
C ALA A 3 27.14 -9.14 -1.83
N ASP A 4 27.11 -8.79 -3.12
CA ASP A 4 27.79 -7.61 -3.64
C ASP A 4 27.29 -6.37 -2.86
N PRO A 5 28.17 -5.55 -2.26
CA PRO A 5 27.78 -4.33 -1.57
C PRO A 5 26.83 -3.43 -2.36
N LEU A 6 27.01 -3.36 -3.69
CA LEU A 6 26.13 -2.59 -4.57
C LEU A 6 24.72 -3.17 -4.65
N GLU A 7 24.60 -4.50 -4.64
CA GLU A 7 23.31 -5.21 -4.63
C GLU A 7 22.59 -5.00 -3.30
N LEU A 8 23.31 -5.05 -2.18
CA LEU A 8 22.74 -4.78 -0.86
C LEU A 8 22.17 -3.35 -0.76
N ASP A 9 22.87 -2.36 -1.29
CA ASP A 9 22.39 -0.97 -1.28
C ASP A 9 21.16 -0.77 -2.18
N ARG A 10 21.11 -1.44 -3.34
CA ARG A 10 19.91 -1.47 -4.19
C ARG A 10 18.72 -2.12 -3.48
N LEU A 11 18.94 -3.24 -2.80
CA LEU A 11 17.89 -3.94 -2.04
C LEU A 11 17.36 -3.06 -0.89
N ARG A 12 18.26 -2.38 -0.16
CA ARG A 12 17.88 -1.42 0.89
C ARG A 12 17.05 -0.25 0.34
N ALA A 13 17.49 0.34 -0.77
CA ALA A 13 16.76 1.43 -1.41
C ALA A 13 15.35 0.98 -1.84
N ARG A 14 15.25 -0.20 -2.48
CA ARG A 14 13.96 -0.75 -2.91
C ARG A 14 13.03 -1.06 -1.75
N LEU A 15 13.56 -1.57 -0.65
CA LEU A 15 12.78 -1.81 0.58
C LEU A 15 12.27 -0.49 1.17
N ALA A 16 13.06 0.57 1.15
CA ALA A 16 12.64 1.89 1.61
C ALA A 16 11.50 2.46 0.74
N GLU A 17 11.60 2.35 -0.58
CA GLU A 17 10.54 2.74 -1.52
C GLU A 17 9.24 1.98 -1.26
N LEU A 18 9.33 0.66 -1.12
CA LEU A 18 8.18 -0.21 -0.86
C LEU A 18 7.52 0.14 0.48
N HIS A 19 8.31 0.42 1.52
CA HIS A 19 7.80 0.86 2.81
C HIS A 19 7.09 2.22 2.73
N GLN A 20 7.61 3.15 1.93
CA GLN A 20 6.96 4.44 1.69
C GLN A 20 5.61 4.27 0.98
N LEU A 21 5.55 3.40 -0.03
CA LEU A 21 4.30 3.06 -0.73
C LEU A 21 3.27 2.46 0.23
N TYR A 22 3.69 1.50 1.07
CA TYR A 22 2.85 0.91 2.10
C TYR A 22 2.26 1.96 3.04
N ARG A 23 3.08 2.86 3.60
CA ARG A 23 2.59 3.94 4.49
C ARG A 23 1.68 4.94 3.79
N SER A 24 1.90 5.19 2.50
CA SER A 24 1.02 6.04 1.70
C SER A 24 -0.35 5.40 1.47
N ALA A 25 -0.37 4.11 1.10
CA ALA A 25 -1.59 3.35 0.96
C ALA A 25 -2.35 3.27 2.30
N GLN A 26 -1.64 3.09 3.41
CA GLN A 26 -2.24 2.97 4.75
C GLN A 26 -3.03 4.22 5.13
N ARG A 27 -2.43 5.40 4.90
CA ARG A 27 -3.09 6.68 5.15
C ARG A 27 -4.34 6.86 4.28
N ARG A 28 -4.27 6.49 3.00
CA ARG A 28 -5.41 6.62 2.08
C ARG A 28 -6.54 5.64 2.40
N ALA A 29 -6.24 4.45 2.89
CA ALA A 29 -7.25 3.48 3.30
C ALA A 29 -7.89 3.86 4.64
N ALA A 30 -7.13 4.46 5.56
CA ALA A 30 -7.62 4.91 6.86
C ALA A 30 -8.54 6.14 6.76
N ASP A 31 -8.25 7.04 5.82
CA ASP A 31 -9.04 8.26 5.59
C ASP A 31 -9.25 8.49 4.08
N PRO A 32 -10.15 7.71 3.45
CA PRO A 32 -10.46 7.91 2.04
C PRO A 32 -11.22 9.23 1.85
N PRO A 33 -10.91 10.02 0.81
CA PRO A 33 -11.62 11.27 0.53
C PRO A 33 -13.04 10.96 0.05
N LEU A 34 -13.99 10.93 0.97
CA LEU A 34 -15.38 10.61 0.70
C LEU A 34 -16.26 11.88 0.71
N ILE A 35 -17.24 11.92 -0.19
CA ILE A 35 -18.29 12.94 -0.22
C ILE A 35 -19.47 12.38 0.56
N GLY A 36 -19.88 13.06 1.62
CA GLY A 36 -21.06 12.66 2.40
C GLY A 36 -22.36 12.88 1.65
N ALA A 37 -23.40 12.12 2.03
CA ALA A 37 -24.74 12.20 1.44
C ALA A 37 -25.32 13.62 1.53
N GLU A 38 -25.05 14.32 2.62
CA GLU A 38 -25.47 15.69 2.90
C GLU A 38 -24.87 16.71 1.92
N SER A 39 -23.73 16.39 1.33
CA SER A 39 -23.02 17.24 0.36
C SER A 39 -23.39 16.93 -1.09
N TRP A 40 -24.15 15.87 -1.34
CA TRP A 40 -24.48 15.39 -2.68
C TRP A 40 -25.87 15.83 -3.12
N ARG A 41 -25.98 16.44 -4.31
CA ARG A 41 -27.27 16.79 -4.91
C ARG A 41 -27.70 15.77 -5.96
N GLY A 42 -28.87 15.17 -5.76
CA GLY A 42 -29.50 14.29 -6.74
C GLY A 42 -29.28 12.79 -6.49
N PRO A 43 -29.89 11.92 -7.31
CA PRO A 43 -30.01 10.48 -7.04
C PRO A 43 -28.71 9.69 -7.26
N ALA A 44 -27.70 10.30 -7.89
CA ALA A 44 -26.45 9.62 -8.24
C ALA A 44 -25.59 9.23 -7.02
N TYR A 45 -25.90 9.72 -5.82
CA TYR A 45 -25.18 9.38 -4.59
C TYR A 45 -25.12 7.87 -4.34
N ALA A 46 -26.20 7.14 -4.62
CA ALA A 46 -26.23 5.70 -4.39
C ALA A 46 -25.18 4.95 -5.23
N ALA A 47 -25.01 5.35 -6.50
CA ALA A 47 -23.99 4.77 -7.37
C ALA A 47 -22.58 5.16 -6.92
N TYR A 48 -22.39 6.40 -6.47
CA TYR A 48 -21.13 6.87 -5.89
C TYR A 48 -20.75 6.05 -4.64
N ALA A 49 -21.69 5.86 -3.70
CA ALA A 49 -21.44 5.15 -2.45
C ALA A 49 -20.95 3.71 -2.70
N VAL A 50 -21.60 2.99 -3.63
CA VAL A 50 -21.18 1.63 -4.02
C VAL A 50 -19.78 1.62 -4.64
N ALA A 51 -19.46 2.59 -5.50
CA ALA A 51 -18.14 2.71 -6.11
C ALA A 51 -17.06 3.05 -5.06
N ALA A 52 -17.40 3.90 -4.09
CA ALA A 52 -16.51 4.29 -3.00
C ALA A 52 -16.21 3.11 -2.06
N GLU A 53 -17.21 2.30 -1.75
CA GLU A 53 -17.06 1.07 -0.96
C GLU A 53 -16.14 0.06 -1.69
N HIS A 54 -16.36 -0.18 -2.98
CA HIS A 54 -15.48 -1.03 -3.80
C HIS A 54 -14.04 -0.52 -3.83
N LEU A 55 -13.86 0.81 -3.93
CA LEU A 55 -12.53 1.41 -3.86
C LEU A 55 -11.87 1.15 -2.50
N GLY A 56 -12.63 1.28 -1.41
CA GLY A 56 -12.18 0.96 -0.06
C GLY A 56 -11.69 -0.48 0.08
N THR A 57 -12.46 -1.45 -0.42
CA THR A 57 -12.06 -2.87 -0.43
C THR A 57 -10.76 -3.08 -1.21
N ARG A 58 -10.66 -2.53 -2.42
CA ARG A 58 -9.45 -2.66 -3.25
C ARG A 58 -8.22 -2.02 -2.59
N LEU A 59 -8.38 -0.93 -1.85
CA LEU A 59 -7.28 -0.31 -1.11
C LEU A 59 -6.79 -1.21 0.03
N HIS A 60 -7.67 -1.96 0.69
CA HIS A 60 -7.30 -2.93 1.71
C HIS A 60 -6.56 -4.14 1.11
N GLU A 61 -7.03 -4.66 -0.02
CA GLU A 61 -6.34 -5.75 -0.73
C GLU A 61 -4.91 -5.35 -1.13
N VAL A 62 -4.75 -4.16 -1.72
CA VAL A 62 -3.42 -3.63 -2.08
C VAL A 62 -2.53 -3.43 -0.84
N LEU A 63 -3.11 -3.11 0.31
CA LEU A 63 -2.37 -2.99 1.56
C LEU A 63 -1.86 -4.33 2.06
N ASP A 64 -2.67 -5.37 1.98
CA ASP A 64 -2.28 -6.73 2.36
C ASP A 64 -1.17 -7.24 1.43
N ASP A 65 -1.29 -7.01 0.12
CA ASP A 65 -0.25 -7.35 -0.86
C ASP A 65 1.07 -6.63 -0.57
N LEU A 66 1.02 -5.31 -0.27
CA LEU A 66 2.20 -4.53 0.07
C LEU A 66 2.81 -4.96 1.40
N ALA A 67 2.00 -5.34 2.39
CA ALA A 67 2.48 -5.88 3.65
C ALA A 67 3.23 -7.20 3.44
N GLY A 68 2.67 -8.11 2.64
CA GLY A 68 3.28 -9.37 2.25
C GLY A 68 4.61 -9.16 1.50
N ALA A 69 4.61 -8.30 0.48
CA ALA A 69 5.82 -7.95 -0.27
C ALA A 69 6.91 -7.34 0.64
N THR A 70 6.53 -6.50 1.61
CA THR A 70 7.47 -5.90 2.55
C THR A 70 8.10 -6.95 3.47
N ALA A 71 7.30 -7.90 3.94
CA ALA A 71 7.76 -8.98 4.79
C ALA A 71 8.75 -9.89 4.05
N ILE A 72 8.44 -10.28 2.82
CA ILE A 72 9.33 -11.08 1.96
C ILE A 72 10.63 -10.33 1.70
N ALA A 73 10.57 -9.07 1.27
CA ALA A 73 11.76 -8.27 0.98
C ALA A 73 12.67 -8.09 2.21
N ARG A 74 12.08 -7.97 3.42
CA ARG A 74 12.85 -7.95 4.68
C ARG A 74 13.54 -9.29 4.95
N ALA A 75 12.83 -10.41 4.76
CA ALA A 75 13.39 -11.74 4.98
C ALA A 75 14.57 -12.02 4.04
N GLU A 76 14.43 -11.69 2.75
CA GLU A 76 15.49 -11.82 1.74
C GLU A 76 16.73 -10.98 2.11
N LEU A 77 16.52 -9.72 2.53
CA LEU A 77 17.63 -8.87 2.96
C LEU A 77 18.34 -9.42 4.20
N LEU A 78 17.60 -9.94 5.18
CA LEU A 78 18.20 -10.58 6.36
C LEU A 78 18.99 -11.84 5.98
N HIS A 79 18.48 -12.63 5.04
CA HIS A 79 19.19 -13.80 4.53
C HIS A 79 20.49 -13.42 3.81
N ALA A 80 20.48 -12.36 3.00
CA ALA A 80 21.66 -11.88 2.29
C ALA A 80 22.75 -11.27 3.19
N LEU A 81 22.39 -10.87 4.43
CA LEU A 81 23.30 -10.31 5.43
C LEU A 81 23.91 -11.37 6.37
N ALA A 82 23.37 -12.60 6.39
CA ALA A 82 23.80 -13.71 7.23
C ALA A 82 24.93 -14.52 6.58
#